data_AF-A0A2G9SJC0-F1
#
_entry.id   AF-A0A2G9SJC0-F1
#
_cell.length_a   1.000
_cell.length_b   1.000
_cell.length_c   1.000
_cell.angle_alpha   90.00
_cell.angle_beta   90.00
_cell.angle_gamma   90.00
#
_symmetry.space_group_name_H-M   'P 1'
#
loop_
_entity.id
_entity.type
_entity.pdbx_description
1 polymer ?
#
loop_
_entity_poly.entity_id
_entity_poly.type
_entity_poly.pdbx_seq_one_letter_code
_entity_poly.pdbx_strand_id
1 'polypeptide(L)'
;MFLNVDYLVRQLLRPELPVRATYFTGHIWKNAGQLRASYVVKIDDDMFLNVDYLVRQLLRPELPVHATYFTGHIWKNAGQLRVYPNDTYPPYCSGPGYVFSADMAKKIYDIAQVIRVIPMEDAFMGICLYELHIAPTASPCGIFNGHRINYNRCQFNKLITVHHYGITELRTSMRVLDFIVSCMHTNFGSLDSTQLLGFPLYKDLKKLKRPCL
;
A
#
# COMPACT_ATOMS: atom_id res chain seq x y z
N MET A 1 9.60 -2.90 -4.04
CA MET A 1 10.61 -2.44 -3.05
C MET A 1 9.91 -1.93 -1.82
N PHE A 2 10.51 -2.03 -0.62
CA PHE A 2 9.95 -1.45 0.61
C PHE A 2 10.71 -0.17 0.95
N LEU A 3 9.99 0.92 1.25
CA LEU A 3 10.56 2.15 1.80
C LEU A 3 9.95 2.41 3.17
N ASN A 4 10.79 2.85 4.11
CA ASN A 4 10.34 3.27 5.43
C ASN A 4 10.04 4.78 5.40
N VAL A 5 8.76 5.13 5.52
CA VAL A 5 8.27 6.52 5.43
C VAL A 5 8.47 7.24 6.76
N ASP A 6 8.28 6.55 7.88
CA ASP A 6 8.53 7.05 9.24
C ASP A 6 9.97 7.56 9.34
N TYR A 7 10.91 6.81 8.75
CA TYR A 7 12.32 7.16 8.75
C TYR A 7 12.59 8.41 7.90
N LEU A 8 11.95 8.55 6.73
CA LEU A 8 12.05 9.75 5.90
C LEU A 8 11.55 10.98 6.68
N VAL A 9 10.38 10.87 7.31
CA VAL A 9 9.78 11.97 8.08
C VAL A 9 10.61 12.30 9.31
N ARG A 10 11.09 11.29 10.05
CA ARG A 10 11.99 11.47 11.20
C ARG A 10 13.31 12.11 10.80
N GLN A 11 13.88 11.73 9.65
CA GLN A 11 15.08 12.34 9.08
C GLN A 11 14.86 13.83 8.79
N LEU A 12 13.72 14.19 8.20
CA LEU A 12 13.40 15.58 7.88
C LEU A 12 13.12 16.41 9.15
N LEU A 13 12.54 15.80 10.19
CA LEU A 13 12.27 16.46 11.48
C LEU A 13 13.49 16.51 12.42
N ARG A 14 14.44 15.58 12.28
CA ARG A 14 15.64 15.46 13.12
C ARG A 14 16.86 15.18 12.25
N PRO A 15 17.51 16.22 11.71
CA PRO A 15 18.71 16.05 10.88
C PRO A 15 19.90 15.43 11.64
N GLU A 16 19.84 15.36 12.97
CA GLU A 16 20.86 14.75 13.85
C GLU A 16 20.83 13.21 13.92
N LEU A 17 19.89 12.55 13.23
CA LEU A 17 19.92 11.09 13.09
C LEU A 17 21.26 10.61 12.51
N PRO A 18 21.74 9.40 12.90
CA PRO A 18 23.05 8.91 12.47
C PRO A 18 23.22 9.05 10.95
N VAL A 19 24.22 9.85 10.56
CA VAL A 19 24.46 10.29 9.16
C VAL A 19 24.41 9.11 8.17
N ARG A 20 24.86 7.92 8.59
CA ARG A 20 24.90 6.71 7.76
C ARG A 20 23.53 6.13 7.40
N ALA A 21 22.57 6.15 8.32
CA ALA A 21 21.21 5.65 8.07
C ALA A 21 20.36 6.71 7.34
N THR A 22 20.56 7.99 7.67
CA THR A 22 20.03 9.16 6.97
C THR A 22 20.44 9.18 5.49
N TYR A 23 21.72 8.93 5.21
CA TYR A 23 22.23 8.84 3.85
C TYR A 23 21.67 7.63 3.10
N PHE A 24 21.62 6.46 3.74
CA PHE A 24 21.14 5.23 3.11
C PHE A 24 19.67 5.34 2.69
N THR A 25 18.79 5.77 3.59
CA THR A 25 17.36 5.90 3.29
C THR A 25 17.09 7.04 2.32
N GLY A 26 17.70 8.21 2.53
CA GLY A 26 17.61 9.33 1.58
C GLY A 26 18.10 8.96 0.17
N HIS A 27 19.17 8.17 0.06
CA HIS A 27 19.67 7.66 -1.21
C HIS A 27 18.70 6.68 -1.88
N ILE A 28 18.01 5.82 -1.11
CA ILE A 28 17.00 4.91 -1.68
C ILE A 28 15.80 5.72 -2.19
N TRP A 29 15.29 6.70 -1.43
CA TRP A 29 14.19 7.56 -1.87
C TRP A 29 14.55 8.38 -3.11
N LYS A 30 15.74 8.99 -3.11
CA LYS A 30 16.26 9.77 -4.25
C LYS A 30 16.42 8.93 -5.51
N ASN A 31 16.91 7.70 -5.38
CA ASN A 31 17.23 6.82 -6.51
C ASN A 31 16.16 5.75 -6.77
N ALA A 32 14.98 5.84 -6.15
CA ALA A 32 13.93 4.85 -6.28
C ALA A 32 13.56 4.57 -7.75
N GLY A 33 13.49 5.61 -8.59
CA GLY A 33 13.23 5.47 -10.03
C GLY A 33 14.37 4.85 -10.86
N GLN A 34 15.57 4.72 -10.29
CA GLN A 34 16.72 4.05 -10.91
C GLN A 34 16.89 2.60 -10.42
N LEU A 35 16.19 2.24 -9.35
CA LEU A 35 16.14 0.85 -8.88
C LEU A 35 15.29 0.06 -9.87
N ARG A 36 15.63 -1.21 -10.11
CA ARG A 36 14.88 -2.14 -11.01
C ARG A 36 13.49 -2.53 -10.47
N ALA A 37 12.81 -1.61 -9.80
CA ALA A 37 11.49 -1.79 -9.21
C ALA A 37 10.51 -0.83 -9.86
N SER A 38 9.35 -1.34 -10.31
CA SER A 38 8.27 -0.50 -10.86
C SER A 38 7.42 0.16 -9.77
N TYR A 39 7.32 -0.49 -8.60
CA TYR A 39 6.47 -0.07 -7.49
C TYR A 39 7.15 -0.23 -6.13
N VAL A 40 6.73 0.63 -5.22
CA VAL A 40 7.10 0.69 -3.81
C VAL A 40 5.88 0.42 -2.96
N VAL A 41 6.05 -0.35 -1.89
CA VAL A 41 5.03 -0.62 -0.87
C VAL A 41 5.52 -0.10 0.48
N LYS A 42 4.68 0.66 1.17
CA LYS A 42 4.84 0.99 2.61
C LYS A 42 3.87 0.13 3.41
N ILE A 43 4.41 -0.51 4.44
CA ILE A 43 3.67 -1.23 5.48
C ILE A 43 4.37 -1.04 6.83
N ASP A 44 3.60 -1.14 7.91
CA ASP A 44 4.13 -1.14 9.27
C ASP A 44 4.55 -2.56 9.69
N ASP A 45 5.26 -2.69 10.80
CA ASP A 45 5.83 -3.97 11.25
C ASP A 45 4.80 -4.92 11.89
N ASP A 46 3.61 -4.42 12.20
CA ASP A 46 2.46 -5.17 12.71
C ASP A 46 1.39 -5.46 11.64
N MET A 47 1.79 -5.38 10.37
CA MET A 47 0.92 -5.57 9.21
C MET A 47 1.14 -6.92 8.54
N PHE A 48 0.02 -7.60 8.25
CA PHE A 48 0.00 -8.67 7.25
C PHE A 48 -0.01 -8.06 5.84
N LEU A 49 0.76 -8.63 4.90
CA LEU A 49 0.82 -8.23 3.50
C LEU A 49 0.65 -9.43 2.56
N ASN A 50 -0.36 -9.39 1.70
CA ASN A 50 -0.56 -10.33 0.60
C ASN A 50 0.02 -9.76 -0.71
N VAL A 51 1.30 -10.03 -0.96
CA VAL A 51 2.03 -9.53 -2.13
C VAL A 51 1.42 -10.04 -3.43
N ASP A 52 1.00 -11.29 -3.45
CA ASP A 52 0.45 -11.91 -4.65
C ASP A 52 -0.90 -11.26 -5.07
N TYR A 53 -1.82 -11.08 -4.12
CA TYR A 53 -3.09 -10.41 -4.39
C TYR A 53 -2.87 -8.96 -4.81
N LEU A 54 -1.93 -8.25 -4.16
CA LEU A 54 -1.52 -6.90 -4.56
C LEU A 54 -1.04 -6.84 -6.02
N VAL A 55 -0.11 -7.72 -6.40
CA VAL A 55 0.46 -7.75 -7.76
C VAL A 55 -0.63 -8.06 -8.78
N ARG A 56 -1.46 -9.08 -8.53
CA ARG A 56 -2.49 -9.52 -9.48
C ARG A 56 -3.64 -8.52 -9.63
N GLN A 57 -4.04 -7.84 -8.55
CA GLN A 57 -5.22 -6.97 -8.59
C GLN A 57 -4.90 -5.52 -8.91
N LEU A 58 -3.79 -4.97 -8.39
CA LEU A 58 -3.48 -3.55 -8.53
C LEU A 58 -2.35 -3.27 -9.51
N LEU A 59 -1.26 -4.04 -9.44
CA LEU A 59 -0.03 -3.69 -10.18
C LEU A 59 0.00 -4.23 -11.60
N ARG A 60 -0.59 -5.42 -11.81
CA ARG A 60 -0.84 -6.04 -13.12
C ARG A 60 0.36 -5.94 -14.06
N PRO A 61 1.42 -6.75 -13.84
CA PRO A 61 2.71 -6.62 -14.55
C PRO A 61 2.60 -6.82 -16.07
N GLU A 62 1.50 -7.39 -16.55
CA GLU A 62 1.16 -7.49 -17.98
C GLU A 62 0.78 -6.14 -18.63
N LEU A 63 0.51 -5.11 -17.83
CA LEU A 63 0.18 -3.76 -18.28
C LEU A 63 1.40 -2.83 -18.18
N PRO A 64 1.42 -1.73 -18.96
CA PRO A 64 2.39 -0.67 -18.74
C PRO A 64 2.37 -0.17 -17.30
N VAL A 65 3.56 0.15 -16.76
CA VAL A 65 3.68 0.72 -15.42
C VAL A 65 2.82 1.97 -15.31
N HIS A 66 1.98 2.01 -14.28
CA HIS A 66 1.16 3.17 -14.02
C HIS A 66 2.04 4.25 -13.38
N ALA A 67 2.52 5.18 -14.21
CA ALA A 67 3.34 6.31 -13.77
C ALA A 67 2.52 7.24 -12.85
N THR A 68 3.18 7.96 -11.95
CA THR A 68 2.50 8.85 -10.98
C THR A 68 1.37 8.20 -10.21
N TYR A 69 1.51 6.90 -9.94
CA TYR A 69 0.53 6.14 -9.20
C TYR A 69 0.80 6.19 -7.70
N PHE A 70 -0.28 6.32 -6.93
CA PHE A 70 -0.31 6.21 -5.47
C PHE A 70 -1.67 5.68 -5.04
N THR A 71 -1.75 4.62 -4.23
CA THR A 71 -3.00 4.00 -3.79
C THR A 71 -2.88 3.39 -2.40
N GLY A 72 -4.00 3.20 -1.72
CA GLY A 72 -4.07 2.64 -0.38
C GLY A 72 -5.45 2.86 0.23
N HIS A 73 -5.56 2.74 1.55
CA HIS A 73 -6.76 3.16 2.26
C HIS A 73 -6.83 4.69 2.34
N ILE A 74 -7.62 5.32 1.46
CA ILE A 74 -7.72 6.78 1.39
C ILE A 74 -8.59 7.30 2.55
N TRP A 75 -7.95 8.01 3.48
CA TRP A 75 -8.62 8.76 4.52
C TRP A 75 -8.96 10.16 4.02
N LYS A 76 -10.22 10.58 4.21
CA LYS A 76 -10.71 11.92 3.87
C LYS A 76 -11.15 12.63 5.14
N ASN A 77 -11.08 13.96 5.15
CA ASN A 77 -11.54 14.80 6.26
C ASN A 77 -10.91 14.40 7.61
N ALA A 78 -9.62 14.06 7.62
CA ALA A 78 -8.89 13.92 8.88
C ALA A 78 -9.00 15.25 9.64
N GLY A 79 -9.51 15.18 10.87
CA GLY A 79 -9.84 16.35 11.68
C GLY A 79 -8.68 17.33 11.84
N GLN A 80 -9.06 18.56 12.16
CA GLN A 80 -8.20 19.73 12.33
C GLN A 80 -7.04 19.45 13.30
N LEU A 81 -5.80 19.67 12.86
CA LEU A 81 -4.61 19.62 13.73
C LEU A 81 -3.87 20.95 13.72
N ARG A 82 -3.51 21.41 14.93
CA ARG A 82 -2.79 22.67 15.24
C ARG A 82 -1.43 22.86 14.53
N VAL A 83 -0.97 21.86 13.78
CA VAL A 83 0.38 21.80 13.18
C VAL A 83 0.36 22.05 11.68
N TYR A 84 -0.83 22.01 11.05
CA TYR A 84 -1.01 22.30 9.62
C TYR A 84 -1.71 23.66 9.45
N PRO A 85 -1.32 24.50 8.47
CA PRO A 85 -1.92 25.83 8.29
C PRO A 85 -3.42 25.81 7.95
N ASN A 86 -3.90 24.73 7.32
CA ASN A 86 -5.30 24.60 6.92
C ASN A 86 -6.10 23.81 7.96
N ASP A 87 -7.42 23.99 7.92
CA ASP A 87 -8.36 23.36 8.85
C ASP A 87 -8.42 21.84 8.74
N THR A 88 -8.01 21.26 7.61
CA THR A 88 -8.01 19.81 7.39
C THR A 88 -6.81 19.39 6.56
N TYR A 89 -6.35 18.16 6.77
CA TYR A 89 -5.36 17.57 5.88
C TYR A 89 -5.98 17.26 4.50
N PRO A 90 -5.18 17.38 3.42
CA PRO A 90 -5.60 16.85 2.13
C PRO A 90 -5.81 15.33 2.22
N PRO A 91 -6.60 14.72 1.30
CA PRO A 91 -6.78 13.28 1.28
C PRO A 91 -5.44 12.53 1.21
N TYR A 92 -5.28 11.51 2.04
CA TYR A 92 -4.04 10.74 2.14
C TYR A 92 -4.31 9.25 2.37
N CYS A 93 -3.36 8.38 2.06
CA CYS A 93 -3.49 6.96 2.39
C CYS A 93 -3.00 6.70 3.81
N SER A 94 -3.81 6.03 4.64
CA SER A 94 -3.54 5.80 6.06
C SER A 94 -2.90 4.44 6.36
N GLY A 95 -2.23 4.34 7.50
CA GLY A 95 -2.02 3.23 8.44
C GLY A 95 -1.86 1.84 7.85
N PRO A 96 -2.96 1.18 7.42
CA PRO A 96 -2.90 -0.15 6.81
C PRO A 96 -1.98 -0.31 5.59
N GLY A 97 -1.37 0.75 5.07
CA GLY A 97 -0.34 0.68 4.04
C GLY A 97 -0.80 1.21 2.70
N TYR A 98 0.18 1.49 1.85
CA TYR A 98 -0.02 2.09 0.53
C TYR A 98 1.07 1.69 -0.44
N VAL A 99 0.75 1.85 -1.72
CA VAL A 99 1.58 1.44 -2.84
C VAL A 99 1.69 2.59 -3.83
N PHE A 100 2.88 2.83 -4.34
CA PHE A 100 3.13 3.89 -5.30
C PHE A 100 4.18 3.50 -6.30
N SER A 101 4.14 4.14 -7.47
CA SER A 101 5.11 3.95 -8.54
C SER A 101 6.51 4.44 -8.13
N ALA A 102 7.54 3.86 -8.70
CA ALA A 102 8.92 4.23 -8.37
C ALA A 102 9.27 5.68 -8.76
N ASP A 103 8.68 6.21 -9.84
CA ASP A 103 8.83 7.62 -10.19
C ASP A 103 8.16 8.55 -9.17
N MET A 104 7.03 8.12 -8.58
CA MET A 104 6.37 8.86 -7.50
C MET A 104 7.27 9.03 -6.27
N ALA A 105 8.03 7.98 -5.90
CA ALA A 105 8.96 8.04 -4.78
C ALA A 105 9.97 9.19 -4.91
N LYS A 106 10.49 9.40 -6.12
CA LYS A 106 11.41 10.50 -6.42
C LYS A 106 10.71 11.86 -6.30
N LYS A 107 9.52 12.00 -6.89
CA LYS A 107 8.74 13.25 -6.82
C LYS A 107 8.45 13.65 -5.37
N ILE A 108 8.05 12.68 -4.55
CA ILE A 108 7.81 12.86 -3.12
C ILE A 108 9.09 13.28 -2.41
N TYR A 109 10.21 12.61 -2.68
CA TYR A 109 11.50 12.98 -2.10
C TYR A 109 11.90 14.42 -2.41
N ASP A 110 11.74 14.85 -3.68
CA ASP A 110 12.09 16.20 -4.12
C ASP A 110 11.21 17.27 -3.45
N ILE A 111 9.88 17.10 -3.43
CA ILE A 111 8.96 18.07 -2.80
C ILE A 111 9.11 18.11 -1.27
N ALA A 112 9.40 16.96 -0.64
CA ALA A 112 9.59 16.86 0.80
C ALA A 112 10.77 17.69 1.31
N GLN A 113 11.71 18.11 0.45
CA GLN A 113 12.82 18.98 0.84
C GLN A 113 12.41 20.44 1.05
N VAL A 114 11.31 20.89 0.46
CA VAL A 114 10.94 22.31 0.41
C VAL A 114 9.63 22.63 1.15
N ILE A 115 8.88 21.61 1.56
CA ILE A 115 7.63 21.78 2.30
C ILE A 115 7.84 21.54 3.80
N ARG A 116 6.99 22.16 4.62
CA ARG A 116 7.06 21.99 6.08
C ARG A 116 6.68 20.56 6.47
N VAL A 117 7.59 19.89 7.15
CA VAL A 117 7.37 18.52 7.64
C VAL A 117 6.51 18.51 8.89
N ILE A 118 5.63 17.51 8.99
CA ILE A 118 4.78 17.27 10.16
C ILE A 118 5.07 15.88 10.76
N PRO A 119 4.81 15.66 12.07
CA PRO A 119 5.06 14.36 12.71
C PRO A 119 4.16 13.22 12.23
N MET A 120 3.01 13.54 11.63
CA MET A 120 2.07 12.54 11.11
C MET A 120 2.48 12.13 9.70
N GLU A 121 3.17 11.01 9.57
CA GLU A 121 3.84 10.60 8.33
C GLU A 121 2.88 10.37 7.15
N ASP A 122 1.75 9.71 7.39
CA ASP A 122 0.78 9.41 6.34
C ASP A 122 0.11 10.70 5.83
N ALA A 123 -0.17 11.63 6.75
CA ALA A 123 -0.68 12.95 6.40
C ALA A 123 0.39 13.77 5.67
N PHE A 124 1.67 13.65 6.03
CA PHE A 124 2.77 14.30 5.31
C PHE A 124 2.88 13.82 3.85
N MET A 125 2.69 12.52 3.61
CA MET A 125 2.61 11.97 2.25
C MET A 125 1.41 12.57 1.49
N GLY A 126 0.26 12.75 2.15
CA GLY A 126 -0.88 13.47 1.61
C GLY A 126 -0.57 14.91 1.20
N ILE A 127 0.17 15.64 2.04
CA ILE A 127 0.60 17.00 1.74
C ILE A 127 1.55 17.00 0.54
N CYS A 128 2.52 16.07 0.48
CA CYS A 128 3.40 15.94 -0.69
C CYS A 128 2.60 15.73 -1.99
N LEU A 129 1.59 14.85 -1.96
CA LEU A 129 0.71 14.60 -3.10
C LEU A 129 -0.10 15.85 -3.50
N TYR A 130 -0.61 16.59 -2.50
CA TYR A 130 -1.35 17.82 -2.72
C TYR A 130 -0.50 18.89 -3.42
N GLU A 131 0.72 19.13 -2.93
CA GLU A 131 1.68 20.09 -3.50
C GLU A 131 2.14 19.69 -4.91
N LEU A 132 2.18 18.38 -5.21
CA LEU A 132 2.46 17.86 -6.54
C LEU A 132 1.24 17.89 -7.48
N HIS A 133 0.07 18.29 -7.00
CA HIS A 133 -1.22 18.23 -7.70
C HIS A 133 -1.61 16.82 -8.17
N ILE A 134 -1.32 15.82 -7.34
CA ILE A 134 -1.62 14.41 -7.60
C ILE A 134 -2.63 13.91 -6.58
N ALA A 135 -3.74 13.35 -7.05
CA ALA A 135 -4.71 12.70 -6.17
C ALA A 135 -4.37 11.21 -5.97
N PRO A 136 -4.51 10.66 -4.74
CA PRO A 136 -4.40 9.22 -4.54
C PRO A 136 -5.50 8.48 -5.33
N THR A 137 -5.11 7.41 -6.01
CA THR A 137 -6.00 6.55 -6.79
C THR A 137 -6.77 5.63 -5.86
N ALA A 138 -8.09 5.62 -5.97
CA ALA A 138 -8.94 4.75 -5.17
C ALA A 138 -8.68 3.27 -5.50
N SER A 139 -8.51 2.47 -4.46
CA SER A 139 -8.51 1.01 -4.54
C SER A 139 -9.92 0.44 -4.28
N PRO A 140 -10.20 -0.82 -4.64
CA PRO A 140 -11.39 -1.52 -4.16
C PRO A 140 -11.53 -1.41 -2.62
N CYS A 141 -12.75 -1.16 -2.13
CA CYS A 141 -12.97 -0.94 -0.70
C CYS A 141 -12.58 -2.18 0.13
N GLY A 142 -11.97 -1.94 1.29
CA GLY A 142 -11.70 -2.97 2.29
C GLY A 142 -10.49 -3.85 2.02
N ILE A 143 -9.81 -3.74 0.89
CA ILE A 143 -8.62 -4.56 0.61
C ILE A 143 -7.37 -4.09 1.38
N PHE A 144 -7.30 -2.81 1.72
CA PHE A 144 -6.35 -2.27 2.70
C PHE A 144 -7.07 -2.16 4.05
N ASN A 145 -6.98 -3.21 4.87
CA ASN A 145 -7.80 -3.31 6.08
C ASN A 145 -7.01 -2.87 7.32
N GLY A 146 -7.41 -1.73 7.90
CA GLY A 146 -6.81 -1.18 9.12
C GLY A 146 -7.28 -1.84 10.41
N HIS A 147 -8.13 -2.87 10.34
CA HIS A 147 -8.70 -3.52 11.51
C HIS A 147 -8.22 -4.95 11.66
N ARG A 148 -8.07 -5.40 12.91
CA ARG A 148 -7.84 -6.82 13.18
C ARG A 148 -9.05 -7.62 12.71
N ILE A 149 -8.78 -8.70 11.98
CA ILE A 149 -9.76 -9.74 11.68
C ILE A 149 -9.18 -11.09 12.09
N ASN A 150 -10.02 -12.06 12.42
CA ASN A 150 -9.52 -13.40 12.71
C ASN A 150 -8.94 -14.03 11.45
N TYR A 151 -7.82 -14.75 11.58
CA TYR A 151 -7.19 -15.37 10.43
C TYR A 151 -8.16 -16.37 9.77
N ASN A 152 -8.50 -16.10 8.52
CA ASN A 152 -9.26 -17.00 7.66
C ASN A 152 -8.61 -16.99 6.28
N ARG A 153 -8.12 -18.15 5.83
CA ARG A 153 -7.35 -18.28 4.59
C ARG A 153 -8.09 -17.70 3.37
N CYS A 154 -9.39 -18.00 3.21
CA CYS A 154 -10.18 -17.55 2.06
C CYS A 154 -10.42 -16.03 2.08
N GLN A 155 -10.57 -15.45 3.27
CA GLN A 155 -10.74 -14.00 3.44
C GLN A 155 -9.41 -13.27 3.19
N PHE A 156 -8.31 -13.74 3.76
CA PHE A 156 -6.98 -13.15 3.61
C PHE A 156 -6.46 -13.21 2.18
N ASN A 157 -6.87 -14.21 1.40
CA ASN A 157 -6.55 -14.30 -0.02
C ASN A 157 -7.22 -13.22 -0.89
N LYS A 158 -8.11 -12.40 -0.31
CA LYS A 158 -8.81 -11.29 -0.99
C LYS A 158 -8.49 -9.92 -0.38
N LEU A 159 -7.48 -9.86 0.49
CA LEU A 159 -7.04 -8.64 1.18
C LEU A 159 -5.57 -8.40 0.84
N ILE A 160 -5.18 -7.13 0.70
CA ILE A 160 -3.79 -6.71 0.51
C ILE A 160 -3.13 -6.57 1.87
N THR A 161 -3.75 -5.85 2.81
CA THR A 161 -3.20 -5.66 4.15
C THR A 161 -4.22 -5.90 5.25
N VAL A 162 -3.71 -6.32 6.43
CA VAL A 162 -4.49 -6.45 7.67
C VAL A 162 -3.63 -6.01 8.87
N HIS A 163 -4.18 -5.15 9.72
CA HIS A 163 -3.50 -4.59 10.89
C HIS A 163 -3.56 -5.47 12.15
N HIS A 164 -2.67 -5.22 13.11
CA HIS A 164 -2.56 -5.87 14.44
C HIS A 164 -2.19 -7.35 14.41
N TYR A 165 -1.16 -7.70 13.64
CA TYR A 165 -0.58 -9.03 13.63
C TYR A 165 0.83 -9.01 14.24
N GLY A 166 1.05 -9.79 15.30
CA GLY A 166 2.39 -9.93 15.86
C GLY A 166 3.32 -10.75 14.97
N ILE A 167 4.64 -10.60 15.14
CA ILE A 167 5.68 -11.31 14.36
C ILE A 167 5.46 -12.84 14.33
N THR A 168 5.01 -13.43 15.43
CA THR A 168 4.73 -14.87 15.52
C THR A 168 3.52 -15.30 14.70
N GLU A 169 2.46 -14.49 14.71
CA GLU A 169 1.25 -14.72 13.91
C GLU A 169 1.56 -14.51 12.42
N LEU A 170 2.29 -13.45 12.07
CA LEU A 170 2.74 -13.17 10.71
C LEU A 170 3.54 -14.32 10.10
N ARG A 171 4.49 -14.89 10.85
CA ARG A 171 5.25 -16.07 10.40
C ARG A 171 4.35 -17.28 10.12
N THR A 172 3.29 -17.45 10.91
CA THR A 172 2.34 -18.54 10.73
C THR A 172 1.44 -18.31 9.53
N SER A 173 0.88 -17.10 9.39
CA SER A 173 0.01 -16.72 8.27
C SER A 173 0.74 -16.72 6.92
N MET A 174 1.99 -16.21 6.87
CA MET A 174 2.80 -16.24 5.64
C MET A 174 3.14 -17.67 5.20
N ARG A 175 3.55 -18.55 6.11
CA ARG A 175 3.81 -19.97 5.80
C ARG A 175 2.58 -20.70 5.24
N VAL A 176 1.38 -20.35 5.70
CA VAL A 176 0.13 -20.97 5.23
C VAL A 176 -0.28 -20.45 3.85
N LEU A 177 0.13 -19.23 3.48
CA LEU A 177 -0.13 -18.66 2.16
C LEU A 177 0.83 -19.17 1.08
N ASP A 178 1.92 -19.84 1.42
CA ASP A 178 2.74 -20.56 0.43
C ASP A 178 2.04 -21.82 -0.13
N PHE A 179 0.97 -22.29 0.54
CA PHE A 179 0.04 -23.26 -0.02
C PHE A 179 -1.18 -22.52 -0.58
N ILE A 180 -1.24 -22.22 -1.89
CA ILE A 180 -2.47 -21.73 -2.56
C ILE A 180 -2.95 -22.79 -3.55
N VAL A 181 -3.84 -23.67 -3.09
CA VAL A 181 -4.67 -24.54 -3.96
C VAL A 181 -6.09 -24.77 -3.38
N SER A 182 -6.32 -24.62 -2.07
CA SER A 182 -7.56 -25.13 -1.45
C SER A 182 -8.79 -24.20 -1.46
N CYS A 183 -8.64 -22.90 -1.75
CA CYS A 183 -9.76 -21.94 -1.59
C CYS A 183 -10.71 -21.87 -2.80
N MET A 184 -10.40 -22.59 -3.88
CA MET A 184 -11.23 -22.67 -5.10
C MET A 184 -12.20 -23.87 -5.09
N HIS A 185 -12.08 -24.81 -4.14
CA HIS A 185 -12.79 -26.10 -4.18
C HIS A 185 -13.90 -26.29 -3.13
N THR A 186 -14.54 -25.23 -2.64
CA THR A 186 -15.83 -25.39 -1.93
C THR A 186 -16.96 -24.99 -2.87
N ASN A 187 -17.24 -25.90 -3.80
CA ASN A 187 -18.39 -26.03 -4.71
C ASN A 187 -17.92 -26.30 -6.13
N PHE A 188 -17.44 -27.51 -6.40
CA PHE A 188 -17.78 -28.28 -7.61
C PHE A 188 -17.18 -29.67 -7.42
N GLY A 189 -18.03 -30.69 -7.48
CA GLY A 189 -17.60 -32.08 -7.45
C GLY A 189 -16.59 -32.36 -8.57
N SER A 190 -15.71 -33.33 -8.29
CA SER A 190 -14.74 -33.94 -9.20
C SER A 190 -15.05 -33.78 -10.69
N LEU A 191 -14.28 -32.98 -11.42
CA LEU A 191 -14.24 -33.01 -12.88
C LEU A 191 -12.80 -32.87 -13.39
N ASP A 192 -12.54 -33.69 -14.41
CA ASP A 192 -11.26 -34.09 -14.97
C ASP A 192 -10.55 -32.97 -15.79
N SER A 193 -9.24 -33.14 -15.92
CA SER A 193 -8.18 -32.26 -16.39
C SER A 193 -8.26 -31.70 -17.83
N THR A 194 -9.38 -31.86 -18.54
CA THR A 194 -9.49 -31.54 -19.99
C THR A 194 -10.45 -30.41 -20.38
N GLN A 195 -11.01 -29.64 -19.42
CA GLN A 195 -11.94 -28.53 -19.75
C GLN A 195 -11.47 -27.10 -19.39
N LEU A 196 -10.16 -26.85 -19.25
CA LEU A 196 -9.62 -25.52 -18.90
C LEU A 196 -9.52 -24.49 -20.05
N LEU A 197 -10.21 -24.69 -21.18
CA LEU A 197 -10.11 -23.79 -22.34
C LEU A 197 -11.35 -22.93 -22.64
N GLY A 198 -12.22 -22.68 -21.66
CA GLY A 198 -13.24 -21.65 -21.89
C GLY A 198 -14.15 -21.35 -20.72
N PHE A 199 -13.77 -20.39 -19.86
CA PHE A 199 -14.76 -19.67 -19.05
C PHE A 199 -14.38 -18.18 -18.87
N PRO A 200 -15.33 -17.24 -19.13
CA PRO A 200 -15.09 -15.81 -19.07
C PRO A 200 -15.44 -15.24 -17.68
N LEU A 201 -14.45 -14.95 -16.83
CA LEU A 201 -14.66 -14.28 -15.55
C LEU A 201 -13.93 -12.93 -15.49
N TYR A 202 -14.44 -11.96 -16.25
CA TYR A 202 -14.12 -10.53 -16.09
C TYR A 202 -15.35 -9.65 -15.76
N LYS A 203 -16.56 -10.23 -15.65
CA LYS A 203 -17.79 -9.42 -15.62
C LYS A 203 -18.37 -9.09 -14.23
N ASP A 204 -17.97 -9.74 -13.15
CA ASP A 204 -18.66 -9.57 -11.85
C ASP A 204 -17.93 -8.71 -10.79
N LEU A 205 -16.76 -8.15 -11.08
CA LEU A 205 -16.09 -7.20 -10.17
C LEU A 205 -16.73 -5.79 -10.16
N LYS A 206 -17.70 -5.52 -11.04
CA LYS A 206 -18.41 -4.21 -11.08
C LYS A 206 -19.53 -4.06 -10.04
N LYS A 207 -19.89 -5.11 -9.29
CA LYS A 207 -21.04 -5.08 -8.36
C LYS A 207 -20.70 -4.75 -6.90
N LEU A 208 -19.43 -4.59 -6.52
CA LEU A 208 -19.03 -4.04 -5.21
C LEU A 208 -18.70 -2.54 -5.33
N LYS A 209 -19.67 -1.72 -5.74
CA LYS A 209 -19.62 -0.27 -5.54
C LYS A 209 -20.45 0.10 -4.32
N ARG A 210 -19.93 -0.18 -3.12
CA ARG A 210 -20.30 0.63 -1.96
C ARG A 210 -19.30 1.79 -1.91
N PRO A 211 -19.74 3.05 -1.74
CA PRO A 211 -18.80 4.14 -1.51
C PRO A 211 -18.00 3.81 -0.24
N CYS A 212 -16.67 3.82 -0.36
CA CYS A 212 -15.82 3.82 0.84
C CYS A 212 -16.07 5.19 1.51
N LEU A 213 -16.64 5.17 2.71
CA LEU A 213 -16.88 6.35 3.56
C LEU A 213 -15.55 6.90 4.06
#